data_AF-A0A7X6GY62-F1
#
_entry.id   AF-A0A7X6GY62-F1
#
_cell.length_a   1.000
_cell.length_b   1.000
_cell.length_c   1.000
_cell.angle_alpha   90.00
_cell.angle_beta   90.00
_cell.angle_gamma   90.00
#
_symmetry.space_group_name_H-M   'P 1'
#
loop_
_entity.id
_entity.type
_entity.pdbx_description
1 polymer ?
#
loop_
_entity_poly.entity_id
_entity_poly.type
_entity_poly.pdbx_seq_one_letter_code
_entity_poly.pdbx_strand_id
1 'polypeptide(L)' 'MALSYKTRRRLSLLILLFGLPAYIGMAWWIMSLFERPSLWLEFGIYVLLGILWALPLKAVFKGVGQADPDAPRDE' A
#
# COMPACT_ATOMS: atom_id res chain seq x y z
N MET A 1 -1.81 25.55 -12.38
CA MET A 1 -0.67 24.94 -11.67
C MET A 1 -0.74 23.43 -11.87
N ALA A 2 -0.21 22.96 -12.99
CA ALA A 2 -0.19 21.55 -13.32
C ALA A 2 0.76 20.85 -12.35
N LEU A 3 0.22 20.12 -11.37
CA LEU A 3 1.04 19.29 -10.49
C LEU A 3 1.72 18.24 -11.36
N SER A 4 3.00 18.53 -11.63
CA SER A 4 3.93 17.77 -12.45
C SER A 4 3.75 16.29 -12.17
N TYR A 5 3.61 15.53 -13.25
CA TYR A 5 3.45 14.09 -13.25
C TYR A 5 4.46 13.36 -12.33
N LYS A 6 5.67 13.91 -12.24
CA LYS A 6 6.76 13.46 -11.35
C LYS A 6 6.38 13.45 -9.86
N THR A 7 5.56 14.38 -9.38
CA THR A 7 5.13 14.47 -7.98
C THR A 7 4.17 13.34 -7.62
N ARG A 8 3.26 12.98 -8.52
CA ARG A 8 2.32 11.85 -8.32
C ARG A 8 3.03 10.50 -8.25
N ARG A 9 4.06 10.31 -9.08
CA ARG A 9 4.91 9.11 -9.05
C ARG A 9 5.72 9.01 -7.75
N ARG A 10 6.31 10.12 -7.28
CA ARG A 10 7.05 10.17 -6.00
C ARG A 10 6.14 9.96 -4.79
N LEU A 11 4.92 10.50 -4.80
CA LEU A 11 3.90 10.26 -3.77
C LEU A 11 3.52 8.77 -3.69
N SER A 12 3.39 8.10 -4.83
CA SER A 12 3.06 6.67 -4.88
C SER A 12 4.19 5.81 -4.32
N LEU A 13 5.44 6.14 -4.64
CA LEU A 13 6.62 5.50 -4.05
C LEU A 13 6.76 5.76 -2.55
N LEU A 14 6.49 6.99 -2.10
CA LEU A 14 6.46 7.34 -0.67
C LEU A 14 5.38 6.55 0.07
N ILE A 15 4.18 6.44 -0.49
CA ILE A 15 3.09 5.66 0.11
C ILE A 15 3.45 4.18 0.16
N LEU A 16 4.12 3.62 -0.85
CA LEU A 16 4.59 2.23 -0.79
C LEU A 16 5.67 2.06 0.28
N LEU A 17 6.63 2.98 0.33
CA LEU A 17 7.76 2.94 1.26
C LEU A 17 7.35 3.16 2.72
N PHE A 18 6.35 3.99 2.99
CA PHE A 18 5.83 4.23 4.35
C PHE A 18 4.63 3.35 4.69
N GLY A 19 3.81 3.02 3.72
CA GLY A 19 2.64 2.16 3.92
C GLY A 19 3.05 0.75 4.28
N LEU A 20 4.04 0.16 3.59
CA LEU A 20 4.44 -1.22 3.85
C LEU A 20 4.99 -1.41 5.27
N PRO A 21 5.92 -0.56 5.77
CA PRO A 21 6.36 -0.60 7.16
C PRO A 21 5.24 -0.30 8.16
N ALA A 22 4.37 0.68 7.88
CA ALA A 22 3.24 1.00 8.76
C ALA A 22 2.27 -0.19 8.88
N TYR A 23 2.02 -0.90 7.78
CA TYR A 23 1.19 -2.10 7.78
C TYR A 23 1.81 -3.26 8.52
N ILE A 24 3.10 -3.52 8.29
CA ILE A 24 3.83 -4.56 9.04
C ILE A 24 3.82 -4.21 10.53
N GLY A 25 4.03 -2.95 10.89
CA GLY A 25 3.95 -2.48 12.28
C GLY A 25 2.56 -2.68 12.88
N MET A 26 1.50 -2.39 12.13
CA MET A 26 0.12 -2.60 12.59
C MET A 26 -0.23 -4.09 12.71
N ALA A 27 0.21 -4.91 11.75
CA ALA A 27 0.09 -6.38 11.80
C ALA A 27 0.78 -6.94 13.04
N TRP A 28 2.02 -6.51 13.27
CA TRP A 28 2.83 -6.89 14.41
C TRP A 28 2.16 -6.47 15.72
N TRP A 29 1.68 -5.23 15.80
CA TRP A 29 1.03 -4.71 16.99
C TRP A 29 -0.25 -5.48 17.32
N ILE A 30 -1.10 -5.75 16.31
CA ILE A 30 -2.31 -6.55 16.48
C ILE A 30 -1.96 -7.97 16.91
N MET A 31 -0.99 -8.62 16.27
CA MET A 31 -0.56 -9.96 16.65
C MET A 31 0.08 -9.98 18.05
N SER A 32 0.79 -8.92 18.45
CA SER A 32 1.41 -8.82 19.78
C SER A 32 0.41 -8.70 20.92
N LEU A 33 -0.83 -8.28 20.64
CA LEU A 33 -1.92 -8.28 21.61
C LEU A 33 -2.45 -9.68 21.89
N PHE A 34 -2.11 -10.67 21.06
CA PHE A 34 -2.55 -12.06 21.21
C PHE A 34 -1.33 -12.96 21.49
N GLU A 35 -1.12 -13.34 22.75
CA GLU A 35 0.02 -14.22 23.14
C GLU A 35 -0.11 -15.65 22.60
N ARG A 36 -1.34 -16.13 22.36
CA ARG A 36 -1.67 -17.43 21.74
C ARG A 36 -2.99 -17.32 20.96
N PRO A 37 -3.00 -16.75 19.76
CA PRO A 37 -4.22 -16.67 18.96
C PRO A 37 -4.66 -18.08 18.54
N SER A 38 -5.97 -18.34 18.61
CA SER A 38 -6.54 -19.54 18.01
C SER A 38 -6.48 -19.43 16.48
N LEU A 39 -6.33 -20.57 15.79
CA LEU A 39 -6.22 -20.64 14.32
C LEU A 39 -7.31 -19.81 13.59
N TRP A 40 -8.54 -19.80 14.12
CA TRP A 40 -9.66 -19.05 13.55
C TRP A 40 -9.49 -17.53 13.69
N LEU A 41 -8.98 -17.08 14.84
CA LEU A 41 -8.74 -15.66 15.09
C LEU A 41 -7.61 -15.15 14.19
N GLU A 42 -6.53 -15.92 14.08
CA GLU A 42 -5.41 -15.61 13.19
C GLU A 42 -5.88 -15.50 11.72
N PHE A 43 -6.73 -16.43 11.29
CA PHE A 43 -7.35 -16.38 9.96
C PHE A 43 -8.22 -15.13 9.78
N GLY A 44 -9.08 -14.81 10.75
CA GLY A 44 -9.91 -13.60 10.71
C GLY A 44 -9.09 -12.32 10.67
N ILE A 45 -8.01 -12.24 11.46
CA ILE A 45 -7.08 -11.11 11.48
C ILE A 45 -6.42 -10.96 10.11
N TYR A 46 -5.88 -12.03 9.53
CA TYR A 46 -5.24 -11.95 8.21
C TYR A 46 -6.19 -11.56 7.09
N VAL A 47 -7.43 -12.04 7.11
CA VAL A 47 -8.46 -11.62 6.14
C VAL A 47 -8.77 -10.14 6.30
N LEU A 48 -8.99 -9.65 7.52
CA LEU A 48 -9.24 -8.23 7.77
C LEU A 48 -8.04 -7.38 7.37
N LEU A 49 -6.82 -7.80 7.72
CA LEU A 49 -5.59 -7.12 7.34
C LEU A 49 -5.46 -7.03 5.82
N GLY A 50 -5.71 -8.14 5.12
CA GLY A 50 -5.68 -8.19 3.66
C GLY A 50 -6.71 -7.26 3.00
N ILE A 51 -7.93 -7.19 3.54
CA ILE A 51 -8.96 -6.26 3.06
C ILE A 51 -8.54 -4.81 3.33
N LEU A 52 -8.02 -4.52 4.53
CA LEU A 52 -7.54 -3.19 4.90
C LEU A 52 -6.40 -2.74 3.97
N TRP A 53 -5.55 -3.69 3.57
CA TRP A 53 -4.41 -3.46 2.68
C TRP A 53 -4.78 -3.34 1.20
N ALA A 54 -5.91 -3.93 0.78
CA ALA A 54 -6.39 -3.82 -0.59
C ALA A 54 -6.73 -2.37 -0.99
N LEU A 55 -7.18 -1.54 -0.04
CA LEU A 55 -7.50 -0.12 -0.25
C LEU A 55 -6.27 0.72 -0.66
N PRO A 56 -5.16 0.73 0.11
CA PRO A 56 -3.95 1.42 -0.29
C PRO A 56 -3.31 0.78 -1.53
N LEU A 57 -3.36 -0.55 -1.71
CA LEU A 57 -2.89 -1.19 -2.94
C LEU A 57 -3.55 -0.57 -4.18
N LYS A 58 -4.88 -0.44 -4.17
CA LYS A 58 -5.61 0.17 -5.29
C LYS A 58 -5.13 1.59 -5.60
N ALA A 59 -4.83 2.39 -4.56
CA ALA A 59 -4.30 3.74 -4.71
C ALA A 59 -2.85 3.74 -5.24
N VAL A 60 -1.99 2.85 -4.75
CA VAL A 60 -0.60 2.68 -5.20
C VAL A 60 -0.54 2.20 -6.65
N PHE A 61 -1.31 1.17 -7.01
CA PHE A 61 -1.37 0.64 -8.38
C PHE A 61 -1.88 1.66 -9.39
N LYS A 62 -2.84 2.51 -8.99
CA LYS A 62 -3.32 3.62 -9.84
C LYS A 62 -2.23 4.67 -10.10
N GLY A 63 -1.26 4.82 -9.19
CA GLY A 63 -0.14 5.76 -9.33
C GLY A 63 1.11 5.18 -10.00
N VAL A 64 1.35 3.87 -9.89
CA VAL A 64 2.50 3.17 -10.52
C VAL A 64 2.23 2.83 -11.98
N GLY A 65 1.01 2.42 -12.33
CA GLY A 65 0.64 2.00 -13.69
C GLY A 65 0.29 3.13 -14.65
N GLN A 66 0.38 4.38 -14.22
CA GLN A 66 0.10 5.51 -15.08
C GLN A 66 1.32 5.72 -16.00
N ALA A 67 1.09 5.61 -17.32
CA ALA A 67 2.10 5.86 -18.34
C ALA A 67 2.41 7.35 -18.43
N ASP A 68 3.71 7.68 -18.53
CA ASP A 68 4.19 9.06 -18.60
C ASP A 68 3.53 9.82 -19.76
N PRO A 69 2.69 10.84 -19.48
CA PRO A 69 2.08 11.65 -20.53
C PRO A 69 3.10 12.52 -21.25
N ASP A 70 4.30 12.70 -20.66
CA ASP A 70 5.44 13.38 -21.26
C ASP A 70 6.51 12.40 -21.77
N ALA A 71 6.20 11.09 -21.89
CA ALA A 71 7.08 10.17 -22.60
C ALA A 71 7.33 10.75 -24.00
N PRO A 72 8.60 10.96 -24.42
CA PRO A 72 8.87 11.36 -25.78
C PRO A 72 8.18 10.33 -26.67
N ARG A 73 7.31 10.81 -27.56
CA ARG A 73 6.88 10.00 -28.70
C ARG A 73 8.16 9.76 -29.47
N ASP A 74 8.74 8.58 -29.30
CA ASP A 74 9.78 8.10 -30.17
C ASP A 74 9.21 8.20 -31.59
N GLU A 75 9.83 9.07 -32.41
CA GLU A 75 9.44 9.35 -33.80
C GLU A 75 9.48 8.10 -34.68
#